data_AF-A0A7J9Q5Z1-F1
#
_entry.id   AF-A0A7J9Q5Z1-F1
#
_cell.length_a   1.000
_cell.length_b   1.000
_cell.length_c   1.000
_cell.angle_alpha   90.00
_cell.angle_beta   90.00
_cell.angle_gamma   90.00
#
_symmetry.space_group_name_H-M   'P 1'
#
loop_
_entity.id
_entity.type
_entity.pdbx_description
1 polymer ?
#
loop_
_entity_poly.entity_id
_entity_poly.type
_entity_poly.pdbx_seq_one_letter_code
_entity_poly.pdbx_strand_id
1 'polypeptide(L)'
;MPTITLDKKDVMKLVGKEIPDEKLKNRISMLGTDLEKVDDSEITVEVFPNRPDLLSEEGFARALSSFIGVKTGLRKYDVKKSLFKVNVDSS
;
A
#
# COMPACT_ATOMS: atom_id res chain seq x y z
N MET A 1 13.53 0.52 -10.61
CA MET A 1 12.05 0.44 -10.49
C MET A 1 11.61 1.67 -9.68
N PRO A 2 10.32 2.01 -9.51
CA PRO A 2 9.97 3.19 -8.69
C PRO A 2 10.27 2.96 -7.21
N THR A 3 11.01 3.90 -6.61
CA THR A 3 11.20 3.99 -5.15
C THR A 3 10.23 5.02 -4.58
N ILE A 4 9.54 4.67 -3.51
CA ILE A 4 8.63 5.57 -2.78
C ILE A 4 9.03 5.63 -1.30
N THR A 5 8.79 6.78 -0.69
CA THR A 5 8.92 6.98 0.76
C THR A 5 7.54 7.18 1.34
N LEU A 6 7.20 6.38 2.34
CA LEU A 6 5.89 6.34 2.99
C LEU A 6 6.02 6.80 4.45
N ASP A 7 5.02 7.54 4.95
CA ASP A 7 4.93 7.82 6.38
C ASP A 7 4.54 6.55 7.15
N LYS A 8 5.42 6.14 8.08
CA LYS A 8 5.27 4.91 8.86
C LYS A 8 4.04 4.96 9.76
N LYS A 9 3.72 6.13 10.36
CA LYS A 9 2.58 6.27 11.27
C LYS A 9 1.27 6.10 10.50
N ASP A 10 1.17 6.70 9.32
CA ASP A 10 -0.01 6.56 8.47
C ASP A 10 -0.17 5.13 7.95
N VAL A 11 0.91 4.47 7.53
CA VAL A 11 0.87 3.05 7.16
C VAL A 11 0.37 2.19 8.33
N MET A 12 0.88 2.37 9.54
CA MET A 12 0.45 1.59 10.71
C MET A 12 -1.02 1.85 11.08
N LYS A 13 -1.45 3.11 10.99
CA LYS A 13 -2.85 3.51 11.20
C LYS A 13 -3.78 2.85 10.18
N LEU A 14 -3.41 2.84 8.90
CA LEU A 14 -4.19 2.22 7.82
C LEU A 14 -4.20 0.69 7.92
N VAL A 15 -3.09 0.08 8.31
CA VAL A 15 -3.00 -1.35 8.62
C VAL A 15 -3.94 -1.70 9.78
N GLY A 16 -4.01 -0.83 10.79
CA GLY A 16 -4.84 -0.99 11.99
C GLY A 16 -4.17 -1.84 13.07
N LYS A 17 -2.83 -1.95 13.03
CA LYS A 17 -2.03 -2.68 14.01
C LYS A 17 -0.59 -2.17 13.99
N GLU A 18 -0.02 -1.94 15.17
CA GLU A 18 1.41 -1.66 15.29
C GLU A 18 2.23 -2.95 15.15
N ILE A 19 3.35 -2.85 14.42
CA ILE A 19 4.21 -3.97 14.08
C ILE A 19 5.65 -3.59 14.47
N PRO A 20 6.36 -4.43 15.24
CA PRO A 20 7.78 -4.21 15.51
C PRO A 20 8.60 -4.17 14.22
N ASP A 21 9.61 -3.30 14.18
CA ASP A 21 10.38 -3.02 12.97
C ASP A 21 11.03 -4.25 12.34
N GLU A 22 11.57 -5.17 13.15
CA GLU A 22 12.14 -6.42 12.61
C GLU A 22 11.11 -7.24 11.83
N LYS A 23 9.90 -7.34 12.38
CA LYS A 23 8.80 -8.07 11.73
C LYS A 23 8.29 -7.32 10.50
N LEU A 24 8.23 -5.99 10.58
CA LEU A 24 7.85 -5.15 9.46
C LEU A 24 8.81 -5.33 8.29
N LYS A 25 10.12 -5.22 8.54
CA LYS A 25 11.18 -5.41 7.54
C LYS A 25 11.03 -6.75 6.83
N ASN A 26 10.94 -7.83 7.60
CA ASN A 26 10.78 -9.17 7.06
C ASN A 26 9.49 -9.33 6.21
N ARG A 27 8.37 -8.76 6.66
CA ARG A 27 7.08 -8.89 5.94
C ARG A 27 7.03 -8.06 4.67
N ILE A 28 7.65 -6.87 4.65
CA ILE A 28 7.73 -6.03 3.46
C ILE A 28 8.53 -6.74 2.36
N SER A 29 9.70 -7.31 2.67
CA SER A 29 10.47 -8.06 1.68
C SER A 29 9.68 -9.24 1.07
N MET A 30 8.80 -9.87 1.85
CA MET A 30 7.94 -10.96 1.36
C MET A 30 6.76 -10.51 0.50
N LEU A 31 6.43 -9.21 0.45
CA LEU A 31 5.39 -8.67 -0.45
C LEU A 31 5.85 -8.55 -1.90
N GLY A 32 7.10 -8.91 -2.19
CA GLY A 32 7.71 -8.68 -3.50
C GLY A 32 8.00 -7.20 -3.70
N THR A 33 8.51 -6.53 -2.66
CA THR A 33 9.08 -5.18 -2.71
C THR A 33 10.48 -5.24 -2.14
N ASP A 34 11.41 -4.47 -2.71
CA ASP A 34 12.73 -4.35 -2.10
C ASP A 34 12.67 -3.29 -1.01
N LEU A 35 13.20 -3.61 0.17
CA LEU A 35 13.16 -2.72 1.32
C LEU A 35 14.49 -2.00 1.45
N GLU A 36 14.51 -0.72 1.11
CA GLU A 36 15.72 0.10 1.25
C GLU A 36 15.92 0.52 2.71
N LYS A 37 14.86 1.04 3.36
CA LYS A 37 14.98 1.65 4.69
C LYS A 37 13.70 1.56 5.50
N VAL A 38 13.85 1.38 6.82
CA VAL A 38 12.80 1.62 7.82
C VAL A 38 13.44 2.36 8.98
N ASP A 39 12.94 3.56 9.22
CA ASP A 39 13.31 4.42 10.36
C ASP A 39 12.10 4.56 11.31
N ASP A 40 12.23 5.45 12.29
CA ASP A 40 11.17 5.75 13.26
C ASP A 40 9.93 6.41 12.61
N SER A 41 10.12 7.18 11.53
CA SER A 41 9.06 7.93 10.85
C SER A 41 8.73 7.46 9.43
N GLU A 42 9.67 6.82 8.73
CA GLU A 42 9.55 6.56 7.29
C GLU A 42 9.86 5.11 6.93
N ILE A 43 9.22 4.66 5.83
CA ILE A 43 9.49 3.39 5.17
C ILE A 43 9.82 3.71 3.71
N THR A 44 11.01 3.33 3.25
CA THR A 44 11.42 3.49 1.84
C THR A 44 11.48 2.13 1.17
N VAL A 45 10.69 1.96 0.11
CA VAL A 45 10.56 0.70 -0.62
C VAL A 45 10.67 0.92 -2.11
N GLU A 46 11.37 0.00 -2.79
CA GLU A 46 11.36 -0.11 -4.24
C GLU A 46 10.26 -1.11 -4.66
N VAL A 47 9.37 -0.65 -5.53
CA VAL A 47 8.17 -1.37 -5.95
C VAL A 47 8.33 -1.83 -7.40
N PHE A 48 7.96 -3.07 -7.71
CA PHE A 48 7.98 -3.55 -9.10
C PHE A 48 7.01 -2.76 -9.99
N PRO A 49 7.39 -2.43 -11.25
CA PRO A 49 6.56 -1.61 -12.14
C PRO A 49 5.17 -2.18 -12.46
N ASN A 50 4.97 -3.49 -12.29
CA ASN A 50 3.70 -4.18 -12.53
C ASN A 50 2.72 -4.07 -11.35
N ARG A 51 3.09 -3.42 -10.24
CA ARG A 51 2.25 -3.22 -9.05
C ARG A 51 2.07 -1.72 -8.72
N PRO A 52 1.46 -0.93 -9.63
CA PRO A 52 1.23 0.50 -9.37
C PRO A 52 0.30 0.74 -8.18
N ASP A 53 -0.49 -0.25 -7.78
CA ASP A 53 -1.34 -0.20 -6.60
C ASP A 53 -0.56 -0.10 -5.28
N LEU A 54 0.75 -0.32 -5.27
CA LEU A 54 1.63 -0.19 -4.10
C LEU A 54 2.31 1.18 -4.00
N LEU A 55 2.09 2.09 -4.96
CA LEU A 55 2.75 3.40 -5.05
C LEU A 55 2.14 4.48 -4.15
N SER A 56 1.43 4.08 -3.09
CA SER A 56 0.76 4.95 -2.12
C SER A 56 0.66 4.27 -0.77
N GLU A 57 0.52 5.04 0.30
CA GLU A 57 0.33 4.57 1.67
C GLU A 57 -0.89 3.66 1.77
N GLU A 58 -2.03 4.04 1.16
CA GLU A 58 -3.27 3.25 1.21
C GLU A 58 -3.12 1.93 0.46
N GLY A 59 -2.45 1.98 -0.69
CA GLY A 59 -2.13 0.82 -1.49
C GLY A 59 -1.25 -0.18 -0.78
N PHE A 60 -0.13 0.33 -0.25
CA PHE A 60 0.85 -0.43 0.48
C PHE A 60 0.28 -1.01 1.78
N ALA A 61 -0.39 -0.19 2.60
CA ALA A 61 -1.02 -0.63 3.83
C ALA A 61 -2.14 -1.67 3.58
N ARG A 62 -2.88 -1.54 2.48
CA ARG A 62 -3.89 -2.53 2.08
C ARG A 62 -3.27 -3.89 1.77
N ALA A 63 -2.17 -3.92 1.01
CA ALA A 63 -1.45 -5.15 0.71
C ALA A 63 -0.84 -5.76 1.99
N LEU A 64 -0.12 -4.94 2.77
CA LEU A 64 0.54 -5.37 4.00
C LEU A 64 -0.47 -5.90 5.03
N SER A 65 -1.57 -5.19 5.28
CA SER A 65 -2.60 -5.61 6.23
C SER A 65 -3.27 -6.94 5.86
N SER A 66 -3.41 -7.20 4.56
CA SER A 66 -3.94 -8.47 4.07
C SER A 66 -2.92 -9.59 4.28
N PHE A 67 -1.66 -9.33 3.95
CA PHE A 67 -0.56 -10.29 4.05
C PHE A 67 -0.25 -10.72 5.48
N ILE A 68 -0.28 -9.81 6.44
CA ILE A 68 -0.02 -10.12 7.86
C ILE A 68 -1.25 -10.66 8.60
N GLY A 69 -2.38 -10.83 7.90
CA GLY A 69 -3.60 -11.43 8.46
C GLY A 69 -4.52 -10.49 9.25
N VAL A 70 -4.37 -9.15 9.15
CA VAL A 70 -5.22 -8.20 9.89
C VAL A 70 -6.53 -7.94 9.18
N LYS A 71 -6.51 -7.77 7.86
CA LYS A 71 -7.71 -7.52 7.03
C LYS A 71 -7.70 -8.42 5.81
N THR A 72 -8.01 -9.69 6.01
CA THR A 72 -7.92 -10.75 4.98
C THR A 72 -9.12 -10.75 4.03
N GLY A 73 -8.98 -11.51 2.93
CA GLY A 73 -10.03 -11.68 1.92
C GLY A 73 -10.08 -10.54 0.90
N LEU A 74 -11.02 -10.65 -0.04
CA LEU A 74 -11.21 -9.64 -1.07
C LEU A 74 -11.85 -8.38 -0.47
N ARG A 75 -11.29 -7.22 -0.82
CA ARG A 75 -11.91 -5.93 -0.48
C ARG A 75 -13.18 -5.74 -1.29
N LYS A 76 -14.25 -5.36 -0.59
CA LYS A 76 -15.50 -4.94 -1.22
C LYS A 76 -15.45 -3.43 -1.42
N TYR A 77 -15.75 -2.99 -2.63
CA TYR A 77 -15.88 -1.58 -2.99
C TYR A 77 -17.29 -1.36 -3.51
N ASP A 78 -18.10 -0.63 -2.75
CA ASP A 78 -19.47 -0.33 -3.13
C ASP A 78 -19.50 0.86 -4.08
N VAL A 79 -19.77 0.60 -5.36
CA VAL A 79 -19.83 1.63 -6.40
C VAL A 79 -21.29 2.05 -6.62
N LYS A 80 -21.54 3.35 -6.67
CA LYS A 80 -22.87 3.93 -6.97
C LYS A 80 -22.80 4.78 -8.23
N LYS A 81 -23.88 4.75 -9.03
CA LYS A 81 -23.99 5.59 -10.22
C LYS A 81 -24.01 7.06 -9.82
N SER A 82 -23.15 7.87 -10.43
CA SER A 82 -23.14 9.32 -10.22
C SER A 82 -24.13 10.02 -11.15
N LEU A 83 -24.44 11.29 -10.86
CA LEU A 83 -25.23 12.15 -11.73
C LEU A 83 -24.37 12.84 -12.81
N PHE A 84 -23.05 12.64 -12.78
CA PHE A 84 -22.10 13.29 -13.68
C PHE A 84 -21.96 12.49 -14.97
N LYS A 85 -21.78 13.21 -16.08
CA LYS A 85 -21.44 12.64 -17.40
C LYS A 85 -20.19 13.33 -17.91
N VAL A 86 -19.28 12.55 -18.47
CA VAL A 86 -18.08 13.03 -19.16
C VAL A 86 -18.26 12.72 -20.64
N ASN A 87 -18.25 13.76 -21.49
CA ASN A 87 -18.28 13.60 -22.93
C ASN A 87 -16.83 13.60 -23.43
N VAL A 88 -16.41 12.55 -24.13
CA VAL A 88 -15.05 12.41 -24.68
C VAL A 88 -15.16 12.61 -26.19
N ASP A 89 -14.46 13.61 -26.72
CA ASP A 89 -14.41 13.84 -28.16
C ASP A 89 -13.56 12.77 -28.85
N SER A 90 -13.98 12.36 -30.04
CA SER A 90 -13.19 11.45 -30.87
C SER A 90 -11.99 12.21 -31.44
N SER A 91 -10.78 11.73 -31.17
CA SER A 91 -9.53 12.26 -31.72
C SER A 91 -9.46 12.19 -33.24
#